data_AF-A0A2G3NPN0-F1
#
_entry.id   AF-A0A2G3NPN0-F1
#
_cell.length_a   1.000
_cell.length_b   1.000
_cell.length_c   1.000
_cell.angle_alpha   90.00
_cell.angle_beta   90.00
_cell.angle_gamma   90.00
#
_symmetry.space_group_name_H-M   'P 1'
#
loop_
_entity.id
_entity.type
_entity.pdbx_description
1 polymer ?
#
loop_
_entity_poly.entity_id
_entity_poly.type
_entity_poly.pdbx_seq_one_letter_code
_entity_poly.pdbx_strand_id
1 'polypeptide(L)'
;MQTITVREKLHQMHQKYLDDANTKPCAKLSEEDAEKILTIKKKLASLEKERCVRLRNRKDVTAIDQKIAKQKERFTVYCRQKQR
;
A
#
# COMPACT_ATOMS: atom_id res chain seq x y z
N MET A 1 -27.95 11.71 -8.23
CA MET A 1 -26.60 11.14 -8.32
C MET A 1 -25.73 12.12 -9.09
N GLN A 2 -24.64 12.65 -8.51
CA GLN A 2 -23.75 13.56 -9.23
C GLN A 2 -23.00 12.77 -10.30
N THR A 3 -23.14 13.19 -11.56
CA THR A 3 -22.41 12.61 -12.70
C THR A 3 -21.03 13.24 -12.75
N ILE A 4 -20.02 12.56 -12.21
CA ILE A 4 -18.62 12.95 -12.33
C ILE A 4 -18.20 12.73 -13.78
N THR A 5 -17.71 13.78 -14.43
CA THR A 5 -17.18 13.68 -15.79
C THR A 5 -15.86 12.90 -15.81
N VAL A 6 -15.51 12.30 -16.95
CA VAL A 6 -14.26 11.54 -17.10
C VAL A 6 -13.05 12.41 -16.74
N ARG A 7 -13.08 13.70 -17.10
CA ARG A 7 -12.03 14.68 -16.79
C ARG A 7 -11.86 14.85 -15.28
N GLU A 8 -12.95 15.04 -14.55
CA GLU A 8 -12.91 15.18 -13.09
C GLU A 8 -12.43 13.89 -12.42
N LYS A 9 -12.83 12.72 -12.93
CA LYS A 9 -12.36 11.44 -12.39
C LYS A 9 -10.86 11.24 -12.59
N LEU A 10 -10.36 11.59 -13.77
CA LEU A 10 -8.92 11.55 -14.07
C LEU A 10 -8.15 12.53 -13.20
N HIS A 11 -8.66 13.75 -13.01
CA HIS A 11 -8.03 14.74 -12.16
C HIS A 11 -7.97 14.29 -10.69
N GLN A 12 -9.07 13.71 -10.17
CA GLN A 12 -9.08 13.13 -8.83
C GLN A 12 -8.07 11.98 -8.67
N MET A 13 -7.88 11.15 -9.71
CA MET A 13 -6.86 10.10 -9.67
C MET A 13 -5.45 10.69 -9.72
N HIS A 14 -5.22 11.67 -10.58
CA HIS A 14 -3.95 12.36 -10.70
C HIS A 14 -3.56 13.01 -9.36
N GLN A 15 -4.48 13.76 -8.77
CA GLN A 15 -4.30 14.40 -7.49
C GLN A 15 -4.03 13.37 -6.39
N LYS A 16 -4.82 12.29 -6.31
CA LYS A 16 -4.67 11.28 -5.26
C LYS A 16 -3.36 10.49 -5.30
N TYR A 17 -2.82 10.23 -6.50
CA TYR A 17 -1.70 9.31 -6.67
C TYR A 17 -0.37 10.00 -7.02
N LEU A 18 -0.41 11.20 -7.60
CA LEU A 18 0.77 11.93 -8.04
C LEU A 18 0.99 13.23 -7.25
N ASP A 19 -0.07 13.99 -6.97
CA ASP A 19 0.06 15.30 -6.29
C ASP A 19 0.00 15.17 -4.75
N ASP A 20 -0.88 14.30 -4.23
CA ASP A 20 -0.92 13.82 -2.82
C ASP A 20 0.11 12.71 -2.56
N ALA A 21 1.06 12.54 -3.48
CA ALA A 21 2.32 11.98 -3.07
C ALA A 21 2.83 12.93 -1.98
N ASN A 22 2.66 12.51 -0.73
CA ASN A 22 3.40 12.94 0.44
C ASN A 22 4.89 12.65 0.18
N THR A 23 5.44 13.28 -0.86
CA THR A 23 6.83 13.37 -1.29
C THR A 23 7.52 14.27 -0.29
N LYS A 24 7.51 13.86 0.97
CA LYS A 24 8.76 13.93 1.70
C LYS A 24 9.75 13.16 0.85
N PRO A 25 10.85 13.78 0.40
CA PRO A 25 11.96 13.05 -0.18
C PRO A 25 12.18 11.85 0.72
N CYS A 26 12.07 10.65 0.16
CA CYS A 26 12.44 9.47 0.90
C CYS A 26 13.93 9.69 1.19
N ALA A 27 14.23 10.08 2.44
CA ALA A 27 15.59 10.32 2.90
C ALA A 27 16.41 9.13 2.40
N LYS A 28 17.56 9.39 1.76
CA LYS A 28 18.38 8.38 1.07
C LYS A 28 18.38 7.09 1.90
N LEU A 29 17.56 6.13 1.48
CA LEU A 29 17.37 4.90 2.22
C LEU A 29 18.70 4.16 2.16
N SER A 30 19.20 3.70 3.31
CA SER A 30 20.32 2.77 3.33
C SER A 30 19.95 1.51 2.52
N GLU A 31 20.93 0.78 2.00
CA GLU A 31 20.69 -0.51 1.34
C GLU A 31 19.93 -1.47 2.27
N GLU A 32 20.24 -1.47 3.57
CA GLU A 32 19.50 -2.23 4.58
C GLU A 32 18.03 -1.81 4.68
N ASP A 33 17.76 -0.52 4.51
CA ASP A 33 16.38 0.00 4.55
C ASP A 33 15.60 -0.41 3.31
N ALA A 34 16.26 -0.40 2.15
CA ALA A 34 15.69 -0.89 0.90
C ALA A 34 15.36 -2.38 0.98
N GLU A 35 16.24 -3.20 1.56
CA GLU A 35 16.02 -4.64 1.74
C GLU A 35 14.84 -4.94 2.68
N LYS A 36 14.74 -4.21 3.80
CA LYS A 36 13.61 -4.33 4.75
C LYS A 36 12.30 -3.92 4.10
N ILE A 37 12.28 -2.83 3.35
CA ILE A 37 11.10 -2.38 2.58
C ILE A 37 10.71 -3.42 1.54
N LEU A 38 11.68 -3.96 0.80
CA LEU A 38 11.45 -5.00 -0.21
C LEU A 38 10.84 -6.26 0.43
N THR A 39 11.34 -6.66 1.60
CA THR A 39 10.82 -7.80 2.36
C THR A 39 9.35 -7.60 2.75
N ILE A 40 8.99 -6.41 3.25
CA ILE A 40 7.60 -6.08 3.60
C ILE A 40 6.71 -6.10 2.35
N LYS A 41 7.16 -5.51 1.22
CA LYS A 41 6.44 -5.50 -0.06
C LYS A 41 6.21 -6.91 -0.60
N LYS A 42 7.25 -7.77 -0.61
CA LYS A 42 7.14 -9.17 -1.02
C LYS A 42 6.09 -9.90 -0.18
N LYS A 43 6.11 -9.70 1.14
CA LYS A 43 5.13 -10.33 2.04
C LYS A 43 3.70 -9.84 1.78
N LEU A 44 3.50 -8.55 1.54
CA LEU A 44 2.20 -7.99 1.15
C LEU A 44 1.69 -8.60 -0.15
N ALA A 45 2.54 -8.71 -1.18
CA ALA A 45 2.17 -9.33 -2.45
C ALA A 45 1.76 -10.80 -2.28
N SER A 46 2.49 -11.57 -1.45
CA SER A 46 2.11 -12.95 -1.15
C SER A 46 0.76 -13.06 -0.44
N LEU A 47 0.48 -12.19 0.54
CA LEU A 47 -0.79 -12.17 1.26
C LEU A 47 -1.96 -11.79 0.34
N GLU A 48 -1.78 -10.80 -0.53
CA GLU A 48 -2.84 -10.41 -1.48
C GLU A 48 -3.11 -11.53 -2.50
N LYS A 49 -2.06 -12.23 -2.97
CA LYS A 49 -2.24 -13.42 -3.81
C LYS A 49 -3.09 -14.48 -3.11
N GLU A 50 -2.81 -14.78 -1.84
CA GLU A 50 -3.58 -15.73 -1.03
C GLU A 50 -5.03 -15.25 -0.86
N ARG A 51 -5.22 -13.95 -0.60
CA ARG A 51 -6.54 -13.31 -0.44
C ARG A 51 -7.39 -13.47 -1.69
N CYS A 52 -6.84 -13.16 -2.86
CA CYS A 52 -7.52 -13.31 -4.14
C CYS A 52 -7.97 -14.76 -4.39
N VAL A 53 -7.11 -15.74 -4.09
CA VAL A 53 -7.47 -17.16 -4.20
C VAL A 53 -8.60 -17.54 -3.25
N ARG A 54 -8.57 -17.06 -2.00
CA ARG A 54 -9.64 -17.32 -1.03
C ARG A 54 -10.97 -16.68 -1.43
N LEU A 55 -10.96 -15.43 -1.87
CA LEU A 55 -12.16 -14.74 -2.37
C LEU A 55 -12.79 -15.48 -3.55
N ARG A 56 -11.97 -15.90 -4.53
CA ARG A 56 -12.44 -16.69 -5.68
C ARG A 56 -13.13 -17.98 -5.24
N ASN A 57 -12.65 -18.60 -4.17
CA ASN A 57 -13.20 -19.82 -3.60
C ASN A 57 -14.30 -19.57 -2.55
N ARG A 58 -14.80 -18.33 -2.41
CA ARG A 58 -15.81 -17.90 -1.41
C ARG A 58 -15.45 -18.29 0.03
N LYS A 59 -14.15 -18.28 0.36
CA LYS A 59 -13.65 -18.56 1.72
C LYS A 59 -13.50 -17.26 2.51
N ASP A 60 -13.56 -17.37 3.83
CA ASP A 60 -13.27 -16.25 4.73
C ASP A 60 -11.86 -15.70 4.50
N VAL A 61 -11.75 -14.38 4.52
CA VAL A 61 -10.50 -13.62 4.34
C VAL A 61 -10.13 -12.78 5.54
N THR A 62 -10.94 -12.77 6.60
CA THR A 62 -10.76 -11.91 7.78
C THR A 62 -9.36 -12.04 8.37
N ALA A 63 -8.85 -13.27 8.52
CA ALA A 63 -7.51 -13.52 9.02
C ALA A 63 -6.39 -13.02 8.08
N ILE A 64 -6.60 -13.04 6.76
CA ILE A 64 -5.63 -12.46 5.81
C ILE A 64 -5.69 -10.93 5.89
N ASP A 65 -6.88 -10.36 5.97
CA ASP A 65 -7.08 -8.92 6.03
C ASP A 65 -6.38 -8.32 7.25
N GLN A 66 -6.48 -8.98 8.41
CA GLN A 66 -5.72 -8.60 9.61
C GLN A 66 -4.21 -8.67 9.39
N LYS A 67 -3.70 -9.71 8.71
CA LYS A 67 -2.26 -9.83 8.38
C LYS A 67 -1.81 -8.72 7.42
N ILE A 68 -2.62 -8.39 6.42
CA ILE A 68 -2.32 -7.31 5.47
C ILE A 68 -2.31 -5.95 6.21
N ALA A 69 -3.30 -5.69 7.05
CA ALA A 69 -3.37 -4.47 7.86
C ALA A 69 -2.12 -4.30 8.73
N LYS A 70 -1.71 -5.35 9.44
CA LYS A 70 -0.49 -5.36 10.26
C LYS A 70 0.79 -5.11 9.44
N GLN A 71 0.88 -5.67 8.24
CA GLN A 71 2.03 -5.43 7.36
C GLN A 71 2.06 -4.00 6.80
N LYS A 72 0.90 -3.42 6.49
CA LYS A 72 0.78 -2.01 6.08
C LYS A 72 1.18 -1.07 7.22
N GLU A 73 0.71 -1.34 8.43
CA GLU A 73 1.09 -0.57 9.62
C GLU A 73 2.61 -0.61 9.85
N ARG A 74 3.22 -1.80 9.79
CA ARG A 74 4.68 -1.96 9.87
C ARG A 74 5.42 -1.12 8.82
N PHE A 75 4.94 -1.12 7.57
CA PHE A 75 5.51 -0.30 6.52
C PHE A 75 5.41 1.20 6.84
N THR A 76 4.25 1.67 7.28
CA THR A 76 4.05 3.07 7.65
C THR A 76 4.91 3.50 8.83
N VAL A 77 4.99 2.68 9.88
CA VAL A 77 5.86 2.94 11.04
C VAL A 77 7.32 3.01 10.62
N TYR A 78 7.77 2.06 9.80
CA TYR A 78 9.14 2.03 9.28
C TYR A 78 9.49 3.30 8.49
N CYS A 79 8.63 3.67 7.54
CA CYS A 79 8.83 4.87 6.74
C CYS A 79 8.76 6.15 7.56
N ARG A 80 7.94 6.22 8.63
CA ARG A 80 7.88 7.38 9.53
C ARG A 80 9.10 7.50 10.42
N GLN A 81 9.63 6.39 10.95
CA GLN A 81 10.84 6.38 11.78
C GLN A 81 12.07 6.88 11.03
N LYS A 82 12.13 6.68 9.72
CA LYS A 82 13.23 7.08 8.84
C LYS A 82 13.09 8.48 8.23
N GLN A 83 12.03 9.22 8.58
CA GLN A 83 11.80 10.63 8.18
C GLN A 83 12.19 11.64 9.28
N ARG A 84 12.71 11.18 10.41
CA ARG A 84 13.33 11.99 11.47
C ARG A 84 14.84 11.90 11.36
#